data_AF-A0A810KZ64-F1
#
_entry.id   AF-A0A810KZ64-F1
#
_cell.length_a   1.000
_cell.length_b   1.000
_cell.length_c   1.000
_cell.angle_alpha   90.00
_cell.angle_beta   90.00
_cell.angle_gamma   90.00
#
_symmetry.space_group_name_H-M   'P 1'
#
loop_
_entity.id
_entity.type
_entity.pdbx_description
1 polymer ?
#
loop_
_entity_poly.entity_id
_entity_poly.type
_entity_poly.pdbx_seq_one_letter_code
_entity_poly.pdbx_strand_id
1 'polypeptide(L)' 'MAVAVHTAAARVLILTTVGHDEYVSGALRAGASGFLLTDTPAVDLLGGRRLVVAGGVVGRARCG' A
#
# COMPACT_ATOMS: atom_id res chain seq x y z
N MET A 1 -4.22 -8.61 10.06
CA MET A 1 -4.31 -9.45 8.83
C MET A 1 -3.23 -9.00 7.88
N ALA A 2 -2.21 -9.83 7.63
CA ALA A 2 -1.11 -9.52 6.72
C ALA A 2 -1.12 -10.51 5.55
N VAL A 3 -1.24 -9.98 4.34
CA VAL A 3 -1.06 -10.74 3.10
C VAL A 3 0.39 -10.57 2.67
N ALA A 4 1.12 -11.68 2.57
CA ALA A 4 2.39 -11.77 1.87
C ALA A 4 2.15 -12.43 0.51
N VAL A 5 2.59 -11.78 -0.57
CA VAL A 5 2.67 -12.39 -1.89
C VAL A 5 4.07 -12.15 -2.45
N HIS A 6 4.77 -13.25 -2.67
CA HIS A 6 6.04 -13.30 -3.38
C HIS A 6 5.78 -13.97 -4.74
N THR A 7 5.59 -13.17 -5.78
CA THR A 7 5.81 -13.60 -7.17
C THR A 7 6.46 -12.44 -7.91
N ALA A 8 7.47 -12.73 -8.73
CA ALA A 8 8.32 -11.72 -9.39
C ALA A 8 7.58 -10.73 -10.33
N ALA A 9 6.26 -10.87 -10.50
CA ALA A 9 5.43 -10.04 -11.37
C ALA A 9 4.24 -9.37 -10.65
N ALA A 10 3.93 -9.72 -9.40
CA ALA A 10 2.78 -9.15 -8.69
C ALA A 10 3.15 -7.84 -7.99
N ARG A 11 2.30 -6.82 -8.14
CA ARG A 11 2.42 -5.55 -7.42
C ARG A 11 1.38 -5.50 -6.31
N VAL A 12 1.82 -5.25 -5.08
CA VAL A 12 1.01 -5.35 -3.87
C VAL A 12 0.74 -3.97 -3.31
N LEU A 13 -0.55 -3.61 -3.19
CA LEU A 13 -1.00 -2.39 -2.51
C LEU A 13 -1.75 -2.80 -1.25
N ILE A 14 -1.31 -2.31 -0.09
CA ILE A 14 -1.93 -2.65 1.20
C ILE A 14 -2.98 -1.60 1.55
N LEU A 15 -4.18 -2.06 1.92
CA LEU A 15 -5.24 -1.23 2.48
C LEU A 15 -5.38 -1.56 3.98
N THR A 16 -5.26 -0.55 4.84
CA THR A 16 -5.29 -0.72 6.30
C THR A 16 -6.31 0.21 6.96
N THR A 17 -6.67 -0.05 8.21
CA THR A 17 -7.37 0.92 9.06
C THR A 17 -6.44 1.73 9.97
N VAL A 18 -5.17 1.32 10.10
CA VAL A 18 -4.19 1.91 11.03
C VAL A 18 -2.85 2.13 10.33
N GLY A 19 -2.31 3.35 10.41
CA GLY A 19 -1.13 3.78 9.65
C GLY A 19 0.12 4.00 10.51
N HIS A 20 0.43 3.08 11.42
CA HIS A 20 1.69 3.17 12.19
C HIS A 20 2.90 2.89 11.30
N ASP A 21 3.97 3.66 11.51
CA ASP A 21 5.19 3.63 10.71
C ASP A 21 5.88 2.26 10.70
N GLU A 22 5.71 1.46 11.76
CA GLU A 22 6.20 0.08 11.84
C GLU A 22 5.55 -0.87 10.81
N TYR A 23 4.26 -0.70 10.53
CA TYR A 23 3.57 -1.49 9.51
C TYR A 23 3.95 -1.04 8.11
N VAL A 24 4.11 0.27 7.91
CA VAL A 24 4.53 0.84 6.63
C VAL A 24 5.94 0.37 6.28
N SER A 25 6.88 0.49 7.21
CA SER A 25 8.26 0.08 7.01
C SER A 25 8.40 -1.43 6.83
N GLY A 26 7.65 -2.26 7.57
CA GLY A 26 7.61 -3.71 7.38
C GLY A 26 7.06 -4.12 6.01
N ALA A 27 5.97 -3.49 5.58
CA ALA A 27 5.35 -3.76 4.27
C ALA A 27 6.25 -3.39 3.10
N LEU A 28 6.90 -2.22 3.14
CA LEU A 28 7.82 -1.79 2.10
C LEU A 28 9.04 -2.71 2.02
N ARG A 29 9.60 -3.13 3.17
CA ARG A 29 10.70 -4.12 3.22
C ARG A 29 10.29 -5.48 2.66
N ALA A 30 9.02 -5.86 2.78
CA ALA A 30 8.48 -7.09 2.19
C ALA A 30 8.19 -6.99 0.67
N GLY A 31 8.43 -5.84 0.05
CA GLY A 31 8.22 -5.62 -1.38
C GLY A 31 6.84 -5.06 -1.77
N ALA A 32 6.10 -4.49 -0.82
CA ALA A 32 4.86 -3.78 -1.15
C ALA A 32 5.14 -2.57 -2.05
N SER A 33 4.28 -2.36 -3.04
CA SER A 33 4.31 -1.23 -3.96
C SER A 33 3.61 0.01 -3.37
N GLY A 34 2.97 -0.10 -2.21
CA GLY A 34 2.40 1.03 -1.52
C GLY A 34 1.41 0.69 -0.41
N PHE A 35 0.87 1.75 0.19
CA PHE A 35 -0.01 1.66 1.34
C PHE A 35 -1.08 2.75 1.29
N LEU A 36 -2.32 2.40 1.62
CA LEU A 36 -3.47 3.31 1.71
C LEU A 36 -4.27 3.00 2.98
N LEU A 37 -4.86 4.03 3.58
CA LEU A 37 -5.81 3.88 4.68
C LEU A 37 -7.21 3.63 4.13
N THR A 38 -8.07 2.94 4.87
CA THR A 38 -9.44 2.62 4.46
C THR A 38 -10.32 3.85 4.34
N ASP A 39 -9.94 4.95 4.98
CA ASP A 39 -10.60 6.26 4.86
C ASP A 39 -10.18 7.00 3.58
N THR A 40 -9.25 6.42 2.80
CA THR A 40 -8.82 6.98 1.52
C THR A 40 -10.03 7.06 0.60
N PRO A 41 -10.33 8.25 0.05
CA PRO A 41 -11.42 8.42 -0.89
C PRO A 41 -11.33 7.42 -2.05
N ALA A 42 -12.47 6.93 -2.55
CA ALA A 42 -12.49 5.95 -3.64
C ALA A 42 -11.75 6.43 -4.91
N VAL A 43 -11.79 7.74 -5.19
CA VAL A 43 -11.03 8.35 -6.29
C VAL A 43 -9.52 8.19 -6.11
N ASP A 44 -9.03 8.36 -4.89
CA ASP A 44 -7.62 8.23 -4.54
C ASP A 44 -7.18 6.76 -4.50
N LEU A 45 -8.07 5.85 -4.07
CA LEU A 45 -7.84 4.40 -4.17
C LEU A 45 -7.67 3.96 -5.64
N LEU A 46 -8.54 4.44 -6.53
CA LEU A 46 -8.48 4.14 -7.96
C LEU A 46 -7.22 4.74 -8.60
N GLY A 47 -6.85 5.96 -8.21
CA GLY A 47 -5.59 6.59 -8.60
C GLY A 47 -4.37 5.80 -8.14
N GLY A 48 -4.36 5.39 -6.88
CA GLY A 48 -3.27 4.61 -6.29
C GLY A 48 -3.11 3.24 -6.94
N ARG A 49 -4.21 2.53 -7.20
CA ARG A 49 -4.20 1.29 -7.98
C ARG A 49 -3.61 1.50 -9.37
N ARG A 50 -4.04 2.54 -10.09
CA ARG A 50 -3.52 2.84 -11.44
C ARG A 50 -2.02 3.15 -11.40
N LEU A 51 -1.55 3.90 -10.41
CA LEU A 51 -0.14 4.21 -10.25
C LEU A 51 0.69 2.94 -9.98
N VAL A 52 0.20 2.06 -9.10
CA VAL A 52 0.83 0.76 -8.84
C VAL A 52 0.84 -0.09 -10.11
N VAL A 53 -0.24 -0.12 -10.91
CA VAL A 53 -0.26 -0.82 -12.22
C VAL A 53 0.64 -0.16 -13.28
N ALA A 54 1.06 1.09 -13.11
CA ALA A 54 2.08 1.72 -13.95
C ALA A 54 3.52 1.49 -13.45
N GLY A 55 3.70 0.90 -12.27
CA GLY A 55 5.01 0.63 -11.67
C GLY A 55 5.47 1.73 -10.73
N GLY A 56 4.60 2.71 -10.46
CA GLY A 56 4.81 3.71 -9.46
C GLY A 56 4.56 3.18 -8.05
N VAL A 57 5.02 3.96 -7.07
CA VAL A 57 4.85 3.67 -5.65
C VAL A 57 3.87 4.67 -5.06
N VAL A 58 2.94 4.18 -4.24
CA VAL A 58 1.96 5.02 -3.53
C VAL A 58 2.29 5.02 -2.05
N GLY A 59 2.40 6.20 -1.44
CA GLY A 59 2.50 6.33 -0.01
C GLY A 59 1.30 7.08 0.54
N ARG A 60 0.55 6.49 1.47
CA ARG A 60 -0.28 7.27 2.38
C ARG A 60 -0.21 6.71 3.80
N ALA A 61 0.57 7.41 4.63
CA ALA A 61 0.54 7.28 6.07
C ALA A 61 0.82 8.63 6.74
N ARG A 62 -0.04 9.00 7.71
CA ARG A 62 0.21 9.68 9.00
C ARG A 62 -1.16 9.92 9.69
N CYS A 63 -1.36 9.90 11.00
CA CYS A 63 -0.60 9.41 12.15
C CYS A 63 -1.60 9.17 13.29
N GLY A 64 -1.28 8.20 14.14
CA GLY A 64 -1.30 8.32 15.59
C GLY A 64 0.04 7.79 16.07
#